data_AF-Q4J8B6-F1
#
_entry.id   AF-Q4J8B6-F1
#
_cell.length_a   1.000
_cell.length_b   1.000
_cell.length_c   1.000
_cell.angle_alpha   90.00
_cell.angle_beta   90.00
_cell.angle_gamma   90.00
#
_symmetry.space_group_name_H-M   'P 1'
#
loop_
_entity.id
_entity.type
_entity.pdbx_description
1 polymer ?
#
loop_
_entity_poly.entity_id
_entity_poly.type
_entity_poly.pdbx_seq_one_letter_code
_entity_poly.pdbx_strand_id
1 'polypeptide(L)'
;MTTIKADTLKKLMDAKKLLSDGIIEEGDKIIKELAKSSPRDEYNWFICNIVDTISCDTLFVVLEDIGSNFDLSKCQNLRTIINCGIKLNINSKYFDMALDYLTAQGKKEQLEDISKNLFKLNEQPKPEIVIKIANALKKIGSTREANDLMNEACKRGIKDACASVVVGTTKWT
;
A
#
# COMPACT_ATOMS: atom_id res chain seq x y z
N MET A 1 12.67 -8.13 -23.12
CA MET A 1 11.80 -9.17 -22.54
C MET A 1 12.73 -10.13 -21.81
N THR A 2 12.72 -10.14 -20.48
CA THR A 2 13.65 -10.96 -19.69
C THR A 2 13.12 -12.39 -19.63
N THR A 3 13.88 -13.34 -20.18
CA THR A 3 13.50 -14.76 -20.13
C THR A 3 13.75 -15.29 -18.72
N ILE A 4 12.68 -15.56 -17.98
CA ILE A 4 12.78 -16.16 -16.64
C ILE A 4 13.14 -17.64 -16.81
N LYS A 5 14.20 -18.10 -16.13
CA LYS A 5 14.56 -19.52 -16.12
C LYS A 5 13.45 -20.34 -15.47
N ALA A 6 13.09 -21.48 -16.07
CA ALA A 6 12.02 -22.34 -15.56
C ALA A 6 12.20 -22.76 -14.08
N ASP A 7 13.45 -22.98 -13.66
CA ASP A 7 13.78 -23.30 -12.25
C ASP A 7 13.49 -22.13 -11.30
N THR A 8 13.82 -20.90 -11.71
CA THR A 8 13.50 -19.68 -10.94
C THR A 8 12.00 -19.50 -10.79
N LEU A 9 11.24 -19.71 -11.87
CA LEU A 9 9.78 -19.63 -11.82
C LEU A 9 9.19 -20.65 -10.85
N LYS A 10 9.67 -21.91 -10.89
CA LYS A 10 9.20 -22.97 -10.00
C LYS A 10 9.45 -22.60 -8.52
N LYS A 11 10.67 -22.17 -8.19
CA LYS A 11 11.02 -21.75 -6.82
C LYS A 11 10.16 -20.59 -6.32
N LEU A 12 9.90 -19.60 -7.18
CA LEU A 12 9.00 -18.49 -6.84
C LEU A 12 7.57 -18.97 -6.58
N MET A 13 7.04 -19.90 -7.39
CA MET A 13 5.71 -20.47 -7.15
C MET A 13 5.63 -21.29 -5.86
N ASP A 14 6.68 -22.05 -5.54
CA ASP A 14 6.79 -22.79 -4.28
C ASP A 14 6.80 -21.82 -3.09
N ALA A 15 7.61 -20.76 -3.16
CA ALA A 15 7.65 -19.70 -2.14
C ALA A 15 6.28 -19.03 -1.98
N LYS A 16 5.60 -18.70 -3.08
CA LYS A 16 4.27 -18.09 -3.04
C LYS A 16 3.28 -18.97 -2.30
N LYS A 17 3.28 -20.28 -2.55
CA LYS A 17 2.39 -21.21 -1.86
C LYS A 17 2.63 -21.18 -0.35
N LEU A 18 3.89 -21.29 0.08
CA LEU A 18 4.27 -21.22 1.48
C LEU A 18 3.81 -19.92 2.14
N LEU A 19 4.10 -18.77 1.52
CA LEU A 19 3.69 -17.45 2.02
C LEU A 19 2.17 -17.32 2.13
N SER A 20 1.43 -17.89 1.16
CA SER A 20 -0.04 -17.87 1.13
C SER A 20 -0.65 -18.79 2.19
N ASP A 21 0.03 -19.90 2.51
CA ASP A 21 -0.34 -20.85 3.57
C ASP A 21 0.10 -20.36 4.97
N GLY A 22 0.71 -19.17 5.08
CA GLY A 22 1.19 -18.60 6.35
C GLY A 22 2.53 -19.14 6.84
N ILE A 23 3.21 -19.93 6.00
CA ILE A 23 4.53 -20.53 6.27
C ILE A 23 5.62 -19.54 5.82
N ILE A 24 5.81 -18.48 6.62
CA ILE A 24 6.57 -17.29 6.18
C ILE A 24 8.07 -17.54 6.13
N GLU A 25 8.64 -18.20 7.15
CA GLU A 25 10.08 -18.42 7.26
C GLU A 25 10.66 -19.25 6.10
N GLU A 26 9.98 -20.34 5.72
CA GLU A 26 10.39 -21.18 4.60
C GLU A 26 10.22 -20.45 3.26
N GLY A 27 9.16 -19.65 3.12
CA GLY A 27 8.96 -18.78 1.96
C GLY A 27 10.10 -17.77 1.80
N ASP A 28 10.42 -17.03 2.87
CA ASP A 28 11.52 -16.06 2.90
C ASP A 28 12.88 -16.71 2.59
N LYS A 29 13.14 -17.91 3.11
CA LYS A 29 14.38 -18.64 2.81
C LYS A 29 14.57 -18.85 1.31
N ILE A 30 13.53 -19.27 0.59
CA ILE A 30 13.59 -19.46 -0.88
C ILE A 30 13.87 -18.12 -1.57
N ILE A 31 13.22 -17.04 -1.13
CA ILE A 31 13.41 -15.71 -1.72
C ILE A 31 14.84 -15.20 -1.49
N LYS A 32 15.40 -15.37 -0.29
CA LYS A 32 16.78 -15.00 0.03
C LYS A 32 17.79 -15.81 -0.76
N GLU A 33 17.55 -17.09 -1.00
CA GLU A 33 18.39 -17.92 -1.87
C GLU A 33 18.35 -17.42 -3.31
N LEU A 34 17.16 -17.13 -3.85
CA LEU A 34 16.99 -16.57 -5.19
C LEU A 34 17.66 -15.20 -5.35
N ALA A 35 17.53 -14.33 -4.34
CA ALA A 35 18.13 -13.00 -4.35
C ALA A 35 19.66 -13.02 -4.40
N LYS A 36 20.30 -14.11 -3.95
CA LYS A 36 21.76 -14.32 -4.06
C LYS A 36 22.17 -14.83 -5.44
N SER A 37 21.31 -15.58 -6.12
CA SER A 37 21.67 -16.29 -7.37
C SER A 37 21.13 -15.64 -8.65
N SER A 38 20.22 -14.68 -8.54
CA SER A 38 19.56 -14.03 -9.68
C SER A 38 19.57 -12.50 -9.55
N PRO A 39 19.70 -11.75 -10.66
CA PRO A 39 19.44 -10.31 -10.69
C PRO A 39 18.01 -9.97 -10.26
N ARG A 40 17.84 -8.87 -9.51
CA ARG A 40 16.52 -8.43 -9.01
C ARG A 40 15.47 -8.31 -10.12
N ASP A 41 15.85 -7.79 -11.29
CA ASP A 41 14.91 -7.59 -12.40
C ASP A 41 14.31 -8.89 -12.95
N GLU A 42 14.92 -10.05 -12.72
CA GLU A 42 14.37 -11.35 -13.13
C GLU A 42 13.19 -11.81 -12.25
N TYR A 43 13.17 -11.40 -10.98
CA TYR A 43 12.16 -11.84 -10.01
C TYR A 43 11.33 -10.70 -9.42
N ASN A 44 11.59 -9.43 -9.76
CA ASN A 44 10.90 -8.30 -9.14
C ASN A 44 9.38 -8.32 -9.29
N TRP A 45 8.87 -8.89 -10.39
CA TRP A 45 7.44 -9.05 -10.64
C TRP A 45 6.74 -9.88 -9.55
N PHE A 46 7.48 -10.74 -8.86
CA PHE A 46 6.95 -11.65 -7.85
C PHE A 46 6.28 -10.91 -6.69
N ILE A 47 6.87 -9.83 -6.19
CA ILE A 47 6.28 -9.10 -5.06
C ILE A 47 4.94 -8.47 -5.45
N CYS A 48 4.83 -7.97 -6.68
CA CYS A 48 3.56 -7.43 -7.17
C CYS A 48 2.50 -8.55 -7.25
N ASN A 49 2.91 -9.76 -7.64
CA ASN A 49 2.01 -10.91 -7.65
C ASN A 49 1.59 -11.37 -6.24
N ILE A 50 2.50 -11.31 -5.26
CA ILE A 50 2.16 -11.58 -3.85
C ILE A 50 1.15 -10.56 -3.34
N VAL A 51 1.37 -9.27 -3.58
CA VAL A 51 0.46 -8.18 -3.18
C VAL A 51 -0.96 -8.39 -3.71
N ASP A 52 -1.12 -8.95 -4.92
CA ASP A 52 -2.45 -9.24 -5.49
C ASP A 52 -3.14 -10.47 -4.91
N THR A 53 -2.40 -11.41 -4.33
CA THR A 53 -2.94 -12.76 -4.05
C THR A 53 -2.96 -13.14 -2.58
N ILE A 54 -2.12 -12.51 -1.76
CA ILE A 54 -2.11 -12.78 -0.32
C ILE A 54 -3.25 -12.04 0.39
N SER A 55 -3.77 -12.63 1.47
CA SER A 55 -4.78 -11.98 2.31
C SER A 55 -4.21 -10.74 3.01
N CYS A 56 -5.06 -9.76 3.32
CA CYS A 56 -4.61 -8.59 4.08
C CYS A 56 -4.00 -8.95 5.44
N ASP A 57 -4.51 -10.00 6.09
CA ASP A 57 -4.09 -10.42 7.44
C ASP A 57 -2.62 -10.86 7.46
N THR A 58 -2.13 -11.41 6.35
CA THR A 58 -0.76 -11.89 6.21
C THR A 58 0.13 -10.92 5.41
N LEU A 59 -0.48 -10.03 4.61
CA LEU A 59 0.24 -9.14 3.68
C LEU A 59 1.37 -8.37 4.35
N PHE A 60 1.10 -7.69 5.47
CA PHE A 60 2.11 -6.86 6.12
C PHE A 60 3.22 -7.70 6.78
N VAL A 61 2.91 -8.89 7.28
CA VAL A 61 3.93 -9.82 7.81
C VAL A 61 4.87 -10.25 6.69
N VAL A 62 4.33 -10.66 5.55
CA VAL A 62 5.15 -11.05 4.39
C VAL A 62 5.98 -9.88 3.88
N LEU A 63 5.40 -8.70 3.77
CA LEU A 63 6.14 -7.52 3.32
C LEU A 63 7.29 -7.21 4.29
N GLU A 64 7.11 -7.28 5.62
CA GLU A 64 8.21 -7.05 6.57
C GLU A 64 9.39 -8.00 6.36
N ASP A 65 9.14 -9.27 6.06
CA ASP A 65 10.18 -10.27 5.93
C ASP A 65 10.88 -10.23 4.57
N ILE A 66 10.12 -10.17 3.48
CA ILE A 66 10.68 -10.31 2.12
C ILE A 66 10.77 -8.98 1.36
N GLY A 67 10.04 -7.95 1.77
CA GLY A 67 9.81 -6.73 0.99
C GLY A 67 11.08 -5.97 0.58
N SER A 68 12.12 -5.99 1.42
CA SER A 68 13.41 -5.34 1.13
C SER A 68 14.18 -5.96 -0.03
N ASN A 69 13.83 -7.19 -0.44
CA ASN A 69 14.47 -7.87 -1.58
C ASN A 69 13.95 -7.33 -2.93
N PHE A 70 12.87 -6.56 -2.92
CA PHE A 70 12.16 -6.12 -4.13
C PHE A 70 12.09 -4.58 -4.21
N ASP A 71 11.79 -4.11 -5.42
CA ASP A 71 11.44 -2.73 -5.71
C ASP A 71 9.92 -2.63 -5.94
N LEU A 72 9.21 -2.23 -4.88
CA LEU A 72 7.75 -2.03 -4.89
C LEU A 72 7.32 -0.87 -5.80
N SER A 73 8.20 0.09 -6.11
CA SER A 73 7.85 1.22 -6.97
C SER A 73 7.49 0.79 -8.40
N LYS A 74 7.91 -0.41 -8.82
CA LYS A 74 7.57 -1.01 -10.12
C LYS A 74 6.16 -1.62 -10.16
N CYS A 75 5.51 -1.83 -9.02
CA CYS A 75 4.20 -2.45 -8.95
C CYS A 75 3.08 -1.46 -9.32
N GLN A 76 2.08 -1.91 -10.08
CA GLN A 76 0.92 -1.10 -10.48
C GLN A 76 -0.28 -1.27 -9.53
N ASN A 77 -0.22 -2.27 -8.66
CA ASN A 77 -1.27 -2.71 -7.74
C ASN A 77 -1.03 -2.26 -6.28
N LEU A 78 -0.22 -1.21 -6.07
CA LEU A 78 0.12 -0.69 -4.74
C LEU A 78 -1.11 -0.23 -3.94
N ARG A 79 -2.22 0.08 -4.61
CA ARG A 79 -3.52 0.31 -3.97
C ARG A 79 -3.94 -0.82 -3.03
N THR A 80 -3.61 -2.07 -3.35
CA THR A 80 -3.97 -3.22 -2.50
C THR A 80 -3.33 -3.11 -1.11
N ILE A 81 -2.07 -2.67 -1.04
CA ILE A 81 -1.37 -2.45 0.24
C ILE A 81 -2.10 -1.38 1.07
N ILE A 82 -2.49 -0.28 0.44
CA ILE A 82 -3.19 0.83 1.12
C ILE A 82 -4.57 0.38 1.60
N ASN A 83 -5.34 -0.31 0.75
CA ASN A 83 -6.66 -0.84 1.12
C ASN A 83 -6.56 -1.83 2.29
N CYS A 84 -5.57 -2.72 2.30
CA CYS A 84 -5.34 -3.62 3.42
C CYS A 84 -4.95 -2.88 4.70
N GLY A 85 -4.12 -1.83 4.59
CA GLY A 85 -3.77 -0.97 5.72
C GLY A 85 -4.99 -0.27 6.31
N ILE A 86 -5.89 0.26 5.47
CA ILE A 86 -7.16 0.84 5.92
C ILE A 86 -8.03 -0.23 6.61
N LYS A 87 -8.26 -1.36 5.94
CA LYS A 87 -9.11 -2.46 6.44
C LYS A 87 -8.67 -2.95 7.82
N LEU A 88 -7.37 -3.17 8.00
CA LEU A 88 -6.81 -3.67 9.26
C LEU A 88 -6.41 -2.57 10.25
N ASN A 89 -6.61 -1.30 9.88
CA ASN A 89 -6.21 -0.15 10.66
C ASN A 89 -4.68 -0.11 10.98
N ILE A 90 -3.88 -0.55 10.01
CA ILE A 90 -2.42 -0.63 10.07
C ILE A 90 -1.81 0.51 9.26
N ASN A 91 -0.97 1.31 9.93
CA ASN A 91 -0.12 2.32 9.33
C ASN A 91 1.35 1.85 9.42
N SER A 92 1.77 1.02 8.46
CA SER A 92 3.12 0.45 8.40
C SER A 92 4.03 1.23 7.46
N LYS A 93 5.33 0.93 7.47
CA LYS A 93 6.27 1.49 6.49
C LYS A 93 5.86 1.16 5.05
N TYR A 94 5.26 0.00 4.81
CA TYR A 94 4.79 -0.38 3.47
C TYR A 94 3.52 0.33 3.05
N PHE A 95 2.64 0.67 4.00
CA PHE A 95 1.52 1.58 3.73
C PHE A 95 2.04 2.93 3.25
N ASP A 96 3.01 3.50 3.96
CA ASP A 96 3.63 4.79 3.62
C ASP A 96 4.34 4.74 2.26
N MET A 97 5.16 3.72 2.04
CA MET A 97 5.84 3.52 0.76
C MET A 97 4.86 3.40 -0.41
N ALA A 98 3.80 2.60 -0.25
CA ALA A 98 2.78 2.44 -1.29
C ALA A 98 2.09 3.78 -1.61
N LEU A 99 1.73 4.54 -0.58
CA LEU A 99 1.08 5.84 -0.74
C LEU A 99 2.02 6.86 -1.41
N ASP A 100 3.28 6.91 -1.00
CA ASP A 100 4.29 7.80 -1.60
C ASP A 100 4.56 7.43 -3.06
N TYR A 101 4.64 6.13 -3.40
CA TYR A 101 4.81 5.71 -4.79
C TYR A 101 3.60 6.05 -5.65
N LEU A 102 2.36 5.82 -5.19
CA LEU A 102 1.18 6.23 -5.95
C LEU A 102 1.14 7.76 -6.16
N THR A 103 1.54 8.52 -5.14
CA THR A 103 1.64 9.98 -5.20
C THR A 103 2.69 10.41 -6.22
N ALA A 104 3.91 9.86 -6.16
CA ALA A 104 5.00 10.19 -7.06
C ALA A 104 4.73 9.79 -8.52
N GLN A 105 4.00 8.69 -8.72
CA GLN A 105 3.56 8.23 -10.05
C GLN A 105 2.36 9.02 -10.60
N GLY A 106 1.80 9.96 -9.83
CA GLY A 106 0.63 10.74 -10.24
C GLY A 106 -0.63 9.89 -10.46
N LYS A 107 -0.79 8.77 -9.72
CA LYS A 107 -1.93 7.84 -9.85
C LYS A 107 -3.21 8.42 -9.22
N LYS A 108 -3.67 9.54 -9.76
CA LYS A 108 -4.80 10.33 -9.24
C LYS A 108 -6.07 9.51 -9.06
N GLU A 109 -6.48 8.79 -10.09
CA GLU A 109 -7.69 7.96 -10.05
C GLU A 109 -7.63 6.91 -8.93
N GLN A 110 -6.48 6.27 -8.72
CA GLN A 110 -6.33 5.28 -7.65
C GLN A 110 -6.43 5.93 -6.26
N LEU A 111 -5.81 7.09 -6.05
CA LEU A 111 -5.86 7.83 -4.78
C LEU A 111 -7.27 8.35 -4.47
N GLU A 112 -8.00 8.82 -5.48
CA GLU A 112 -9.41 9.23 -5.33
C GLU A 112 -10.32 8.03 -5.03
N ASP A 113 -10.08 6.87 -5.64
CA ASP A 113 -10.89 5.69 -5.36
C ASP A 113 -10.57 5.10 -3.97
N ILE A 114 -9.32 5.22 -3.51
CA ILE A 114 -8.95 4.92 -2.12
C ILE A 114 -9.75 5.81 -1.16
N SER A 115 -9.79 7.13 -1.38
CA SER A 115 -10.50 8.04 -0.47
C SER A 115 -12.01 7.80 -0.44
N LYS A 116 -12.62 7.52 -1.61
CA LYS A 116 -14.06 7.20 -1.72
C LYS A 116 -14.45 5.91 -0.99
N ASN A 117 -13.54 4.94 -0.89
CA ASN A 117 -13.80 3.65 -0.27
C ASN A 117 -13.26 3.54 1.16
N LEU A 118 -12.53 4.53 1.65
CA LEU A 118 -11.86 4.51 2.96
C LEU A 118 -12.81 4.12 4.10
N PHE A 119 -13.96 4.81 4.23
CA PHE A 119 -14.93 4.53 5.29
C PHE A 119 -15.78 3.28 5.07
N LYS A 120 -15.78 2.73 3.84
CA LYS A 120 -16.41 1.43 3.55
C LYS A 120 -15.50 0.27 3.95
N LEU A 121 -14.19 0.45 3.81
CA LEU A 121 -13.18 -0.54 4.19
C LEU A 121 -12.98 -0.58 5.71
N ASN A 122 -13.13 0.56 6.38
CA ASN A 122 -13.05 0.66 7.83
C ASN A 122 -13.87 1.86 8.31
N GLU A 123 -14.88 1.63 9.15
CA GLU A 123 -15.78 2.68 9.64
C GLU A 123 -15.08 3.68 10.58
N GLN A 124 -14.02 3.25 11.27
CA GLN A 124 -13.26 4.05 12.24
C GLN A 124 -11.74 3.93 11.99
N PRO A 125 -11.26 4.42 10.84
CA PRO A 125 -9.84 4.40 10.53
C PRO A 125 -9.08 5.34 11.47
N LYS A 126 -7.85 4.98 11.81
CA LYS A 126 -6.96 5.84 12.60
C LYS A 126 -6.83 7.22 11.94
N PRO A 127 -6.79 8.30 12.73
CA PRO A 127 -6.64 9.66 12.21
C PRO A 127 -5.45 9.80 11.25
N GLU A 128 -4.32 9.16 11.57
CA GLU A 128 -3.10 9.20 10.76
C GLU A 128 -3.30 8.67 9.33
N ILE A 129 -4.11 7.61 9.15
CA ILE A 129 -4.39 7.00 7.84
C ILE A 129 -5.16 8.00 6.97
N VAL A 130 -6.19 8.62 7.55
CA VAL A 130 -7.02 9.62 6.88
C VAL A 130 -6.18 10.81 6.45
N ILE A 131 -5.38 11.35 7.38
CA ILE A 131 -4.55 12.53 7.15
C ILE A 131 -3.51 12.26 6.05
N LYS A 132 -2.85 11.10 6.09
CA LYS A 132 -1.86 10.72 5.07
C LYS A 132 -2.49 10.66 3.68
N ILE A 133 -3.67 10.03 3.54
CA ILE A 133 -4.38 9.95 2.25
C ILE A 133 -4.84 11.32 1.77
N ALA A 134 -5.37 12.17 2.66
CA ALA A 134 -5.73 13.55 2.31
C ALA A 134 -4.52 14.36 1.84
N ASN A 135 -3.36 14.20 2.49
CA ASN A 135 -2.13 14.87 2.08
C ASN A 135 -1.61 14.35 0.73
N ALA A 136 -1.69 13.04 0.48
CA ALA A 136 -1.35 12.47 -0.82
C ALA A 136 -2.22 13.05 -1.94
N LEU A 137 -3.54 13.14 -1.73
CA LEU A 137 -4.47 13.80 -2.66
C LEU A 137 -4.11 15.26 -2.92
N LYS A 138 -3.76 16.04 -1.89
CA LYS A 138 -3.31 17.43 -2.06
C LYS A 138 -2.03 17.53 -2.90
N LYS A 139 -1.05 16.66 -2.66
CA LYS A 139 0.22 16.63 -3.41
C LYS A 139 0.03 16.42 -4.90
N ILE A 140 -1.01 15.69 -5.31
CA ILE A 140 -1.35 15.46 -6.72
C ILE A 140 -2.44 16.42 -7.26
N GLY A 141 -2.73 17.51 -6.54
CA GLY A 141 -3.68 18.54 -6.98
C GLY A 141 -5.17 18.18 -6.81
N SER A 142 -5.50 17.11 -6.08
CA SER A 142 -6.88 16.69 -5.79
C SER A 142 -7.39 17.31 -4.48
N THR A 143 -7.30 18.64 -4.39
CA THR A 143 -7.57 19.40 -3.17
C THR A 143 -9.03 19.28 -2.72
N ARG A 144 -9.96 19.23 -3.67
CA ARG A 144 -11.40 19.10 -3.38
C ARG A 144 -11.66 17.76 -2.69
N GLU A 145 -11.19 16.67 -3.28
CA GLU A 145 -11.34 15.32 -2.77
C GLU A 145 -10.64 15.15 -1.41
N ALA A 146 -9.48 15.80 -1.22
CA ALA A 146 -8.80 15.82 0.07
C ALA A 146 -9.64 16.53 1.15
N ASN A 147 -10.25 17.67 0.82
CA ASN A 147 -11.09 18.42 1.76
C ASN A 147 -12.38 17.66 2.07
N ASP A 148 -13.00 17.03 1.08
CA ASP A 148 -14.19 16.20 1.26
C ASP A 148 -13.90 15.02 2.20
N LEU A 149 -12.75 14.35 2.03
CA LEU A 149 -12.29 13.29 2.94
C LEU A 149 -12.14 13.80 4.37
N MET A 150 -11.49 14.96 4.56
CA MET A 150 -11.25 15.53 5.90
C MET A 150 -12.55 16.01 6.57
N ASN A 151 -13.48 16.58 5.79
CA ASN A 151 -14.81 16.96 6.26
C ASN A 151 -15.60 15.75 6.73
N GLU A 152 -15.61 14.66 5.96
CA GLU A 152 -16.29 13.42 6.33
C GLU A 152 -15.66 12.78 7.57
N ALA A 153 -14.33 12.76 7.66
CA ALA A 153 -13.62 12.31 8.84
C ALA A 153 -13.98 13.11 10.10
N CYS A 154 -14.08 14.43 9.96
CA CYS A 154 -14.49 15.30 11.06
C CYS A 154 -15.92 15.02 11.52
N LYS A 155 -16.87 14.86 10.58
CA LYS A 155 -18.27 14.47 10.89
C LYS A 155 -18.36 13.14 11.64
N ARG A 156 -17.41 12.23 11.39
CA ARG A 156 -17.27 10.93 12.05
C ARG A 156 -16.51 10.98 13.38
N GLY A 157 -16.12 12.17 13.85
CA GLY A 157 -15.48 12.35 15.16
C GLY A 157 -13.96 12.21 15.18
N ILE A 158 -13.30 12.16 14.02
CA ILE A 158 -11.84 12.17 13.93
C ILE A 158 -11.35 13.61 14.19
N LYS A 159 -10.98 13.90 15.45
CA LYS A 159 -10.67 15.26 15.94
C LYS A 159 -9.55 15.94 15.15
N ASP A 160 -8.50 15.22 14.79
CA ASP A 160 -7.36 15.76 14.04
C ASP A 160 -7.78 16.23 12.63
N ALA A 161 -8.81 15.58 12.07
CA ALA A 161 -9.37 16.00 10.80
C ALA A 161 -10.13 17.33 10.92
N CYS A 162 -10.86 17.53 12.03
CA CYS A 162 -11.57 18.79 12.30
C CYS A 162 -10.63 19.99 12.43
N ALA A 163 -9.49 19.84 13.10
CA ALA A 163 -8.51 20.92 13.26
C ALA A 163 -7.97 21.42 11.90
N SER A 164 -7.87 20.52 10.92
CA SER A 164 -7.37 20.82 9.58
C SER A 164 -8.39 21.53 8.67
N VAL A 165 -9.70 21.39 8.96
CA VAL A 165 -10.78 22.04 8.19
C VAL A 165 -10.93 23.52 8.55
N VAL A 166 -10.68 23.88 9.81
CA VAL A 166 -10.84 25.27 10.33
C VAL A 166 -9.83 26.25 9.72
N VAL A 167 -8.69 25.77 9.23
CA VAL A 167 -7.64 26.61 8.61
C VAL A 167 -8.02 27.06 7.19
N GLY A 168 -9.04 26.45 6.55
CA GLY A 168 -9.48 26.80 5.20
C GLY A 168 -10.51 27.95 5.12
N THR A 169 -11.01 28.45 6.24
CA THR A 169 -12.07 29.47 6.30
C THR A 169 -11.64 30.82 6.90
N THR A 170 -10.35 31.00 7.19
CA THR A 170 -9.86 32.28 7.74
C THR A 170 -9.40 33.26 6.65
N LYS A 171 -10.33 34.15 6.32
CA LYS A 171 -10.19 35.56 5.91
C LYS A 171 -9.70 35.89 4.49
N TRP A 172 -10.68 36.17 3.62
CA TRP A 172 -10.66 37.38 2.80
C TRP A 172 -11.52 38.43 3.51
N THR A 173 -10.87 39.37 4.19
CA THR A 173 -11.41 40.69 4.58
C THR A 173 -10.32 41.70 4.30
#